data_AF-A0A350WSF6-F1
#
_entry.id   AF-A0A350WSF6-F1
#
_cell.length_a   1.000
_cell.length_b   1.000
_cell.length_c   1.000
_cell.angle_alpha   90.00
_cell.angle_beta   90.00
_cell.angle_gamma   90.00
#
_symmetry.space_group_name_H-M   'P 1'
#
loop_
_entity.id
_entity.type
_entity.pdbx_description
1 polymer ?
#
loop_
_entity_poly.entity_id
_entity_poly.type
_entity_poly.pdbx_seq_one_letter_code
_entity_poly.pdbx_strand_id
1 'polypeptide(L)'
;MTNIRFVYMYRDASNYKQHGEAIFPNETLLTVEDVDTQIRSLLSDGLFFIARQVQIEERFFDVVSEDDHPWHEFVSVEVTTDPAFDPVPDDKREINAFLKELEQAHHTGWDETQVREDLIHQIEKERQELKRWLASRGEDVDNHLSCG
;
A
#
# COMPACT_ATOMS: atom_id res chain seq x y z
N MET A 1 7.87 -16.95 24.03
CA MET A 1 7.90 -16.91 22.56
C MET A 1 7.94 -15.46 22.14
N THR A 2 8.68 -15.16 21.08
CA THR A 2 8.80 -13.80 20.55
C THR A 2 8.00 -13.69 19.27
N ASN A 3 7.31 -12.58 19.10
CA ASN A 3 6.52 -12.25 17.91
C ASN A 3 7.36 -11.37 16.98
N ILE A 4 6.89 -11.20 15.75
CA ILE A 4 7.47 -10.28 14.78
C ILE A 4 6.54 -9.08 14.63
N ARG A 5 7.06 -7.89 14.89
CA ARG A 5 6.38 -6.63 14.58
C ARG A 5 6.75 -6.20 13.16
N PHE A 6 5.76 -5.97 12.34
CA PHE A 6 5.85 -5.33 11.04
C PHE A 6 5.38 -3.88 11.16
N VAL A 7 6.27 -2.94 10.88
CA VAL A 7 6.00 -1.50 10.96
C VAL A 7 5.93 -0.93 9.55
N TYR A 8 4.90 -0.14 9.30
CA TYR A 8 4.66 0.49 8.01
C TYR A 8 4.04 1.87 8.21
N MET A 9 3.92 2.62 7.11
CA MET A 9 3.24 3.90 7.12
C MET A 9 2.51 4.15 5.81
N TYR A 10 1.52 5.01 5.89
CA TYR A 10 1.00 5.74 4.75
C TYR A 10 1.62 7.14 4.72
N ARG A 11 1.96 7.63 3.53
CA ARG A 11 2.44 9.00 3.29
C ARG A 11 1.70 9.55 2.07
N ASP A 12 1.12 10.74 2.19
CA ASP A 12 0.50 11.44 1.04
C ASP A 12 1.53 12.26 0.25
N ALA A 13 1.13 12.83 -0.89
CA ALA A 13 1.99 13.68 -1.71
C ALA A 13 2.43 14.98 -1.00
N SER A 14 1.68 15.41 0.03
CA SER A 14 1.99 16.53 0.92
C SER A 14 2.90 16.15 2.11
N ASN A 15 3.40 14.91 2.16
CA ASN A 15 4.32 14.37 3.16
C ASN A 15 3.76 14.23 4.59
N TYR A 16 2.44 14.30 4.77
CA TYR A 16 1.78 13.88 6.01
C TYR A 16 1.86 12.35 6.15
N LYS A 17 1.92 11.85 7.39
CA LYS A 17 2.18 10.43 7.67
C LYS A 17 1.19 9.86 8.66
N GLN A 18 0.80 8.62 8.41
CA GLN A 18 0.04 7.79 9.34
C GLN A 18 0.79 6.47 9.52
N HIS A 19 1.18 6.17 10.75
CA HIS A 19 1.92 4.95 11.08
C HIS A 19 0.96 3.80 11.38
N GLY A 20 1.32 2.59 10.97
CA GLY A 20 0.64 1.35 11.29
C GLY A 20 1.62 0.29 11.76
N GLU A 21 1.10 -0.69 12.49
CA GLU A 21 1.85 -1.88 12.86
C GLU A 21 0.96 -3.12 12.81
N ALA A 22 1.58 -4.26 12.60
CA ALA A 22 0.98 -5.57 12.81
C ALA A 22 2.00 -6.45 13.55
N ILE A 23 1.55 -7.25 14.51
CA ILE A 23 2.37 -8.13 15.34
C ILE A 23 1.89 -9.55 15.12
N PHE A 24 2.73 -10.33 14.44
CA PHE A 24 2.44 -11.72 14.09
C PHE A 24 3.16 -12.66 15.04
N PRO A 25 2.53 -13.75 15.51
CA PRO A 25 3.28 -14.80 16.17
C PRO A 25 4.28 -15.44 15.20
N ASN A 26 5.35 -15.98 15.78
CA ASN A 26 6.50 -16.54 15.07
C ASN A 26 6.83 -17.93 15.62
N GLU A 27 5.88 -18.86 15.50
CA GLU A 27 6.05 -20.23 15.98
C GLU A 27 7.14 -21.00 15.22
N THR A 28 7.42 -20.61 13.97
CA THR A 28 8.47 -21.22 13.15
C THR A 28 9.87 -20.66 13.42
N LEU A 29 9.99 -19.70 14.36
CA LEU A 29 11.28 -19.14 14.80
C LEU A 29 12.11 -18.55 13.65
N LEU A 30 11.45 -17.87 12.70
CA LEU A 30 12.16 -17.13 11.66
C LEU A 30 12.99 -16.01 12.30
N THR A 31 14.18 -15.77 11.75
CA THR A 31 14.99 -14.62 12.16
C THR A 31 14.41 -13.33 11.58
N VAL A 32 14.63 -12.20 12.25
CA VAL A 32 14.20 -10.90 11.72
C VAL A 32 14.90 -10.57 10.41
N GLU A 33 16.14 -11.00 10.24
CA GLU A 33 16.90 -10.78 9.00
C GLU A 33 16.30 -11.53 7.81
N ASP A 34 15.89 -12.79 8.02
CA ASP A 34 15.20 -13.57 6.99
C ASP A 34 13.86 -12.95 6.62
N VAL A 35 13.09 -12.51 7.63
CA VAL A 35 11.80 -11.86 7.42
C VAL A 35 11.96 -10.51 6.69
N ASP A 36 12.90 -9.66 7.09
CA ASP A 36 13.16 -8.37 6.44
C ASP A 36 13.57 -8.57 4.97
N THR A 37 14.50 -9.50 4.73
CA THR A 37 14.97 -9.83 3.38
C THR A 37 13.83 -10.34 2.51
N GLN A 38 13.01 -11.25 3.04
CA GLN A 38 11.89 -11.80 2.28
C GLN A 38 10.86 -10.74 1.97
N ILE A 39 10.42 -9.95 2.97
CA ILE A 39 9.48 -8.84 2.76
C ILE A 39 10.00 -7.92 1.66
N ARG A 40 11.23 -7.39 1.78
CA ARG A 40 11.80 -6.47 0.79
C ARG A 40 11.88 -7.07 -0.61
N SER A 41 12.07 -8.37 -0.76
CA SER A 41 12.05 -9.00 -2.09
C SER A 41 10.66 -9.10 -2.72
N LEU A 42 9.59 -8.99 -1.91
CA LEU A 42 8.19 -9.08 -2.34
C LEU A 42 7.52 -7.70 -2.50
N LEU A 43 8.11 -6.63 -1.99
CA LEU A 43 7.57 -5.27 -2.15
C LEU A 43 7.93 -4.67 -3.52
N SER A 44 7.08 -3.76 -4.02
CA SER A 44 7.42 -2.92 -5.17
C SER A 44 8.60 -2.01 -4.82
N ASP A 45 9.65 -2.03 -5.64
CA ASP A 45 10.94 -1.36 -5.40
C ASP A 45 11.55 -1.64 -4.01
N GLY A 46 11.18 -2.77 -3.40
CA GLY A 46 11.62 -3.16 -2.07
C GLY A 46 11.09 -2.30 -0.91
N LEU A 47 10.11 -1.44 -1.17
CA LEU A 47 9.58 -0.50 -0.17
C LEU A 47 8.05 -0.39 -0.16
N PHE A 48 7.41 -0.49 -1.32
CA PHE A 48 6.00 -0.13 -1.48
C PHE A 48 5.08 -1.36 -1.61
N PHE A 49 3.88 -1.27 -1.04
CA PHE A 49 2.85 -2.29 -1.15
C PHE A 49 1.46 -1.66 -1.00
N ILE A 50 0.40 -2.44 -1.22
CA ILE A 50 -0.98 -2.00 -1.00
C ILE A 50 -1.56 -2.78 0.18
N ALA A 51 -1.81 -2.11 1.31
CA ALA A 51 -2.18 -2.74 2.58
C ALA A 51 -3.39 -3.68 2.48
N ARG A 52 -4.40 -3.29 1.70
CA ARG A 52 -5.62 -4.08 1.49
C ARG A 52 -5.35 -5.46 0.87
N GLN A 53 -4.37 -5.54 -0.03
CA GLN A 53 -4.05 -6.78 -0.76
C GLN A 53 -3.30 -7.81 0.08
N VAL A 54 -2.74 -7.39 1.23
CA VAL A 54 -2.07 -8.25 2.21
C VAL A 54 -2.82 -8.28 3.54
N GLN A 55 -4.09 -7.86 3.51
CA GLN A 55 -5.02 -7.87 4.65
C GLN A 55 -4.45 -7.19 5.91
N ILE A 56 -3.79 -6.04 5.78
CA ILE A 56 -3.44 -5.18 6.93
C ILE A 56 -4.19 -3.85 6.85
N GLU A 57 -4.24 -3.11 7.95
CA GLU A 57 -5.03 -1.89 8.08
C GLU A 57 -4.58 -0.82 7.05
N GLU A 58 -5.53 -0.29 6.28
CA GLU A 58 -5.29 0.84 5.39
C GLU A 58 -5.18 2.13 6.23
N ARG A 59 -3.96 2.60 6.48
CA ARG A 59 -3.69 3.78 7.32
C ARG A 59 -3.95 5.13 6.62
N PHE A 60 -4.92 5.20 5.73
CA PHE A 60 -5.29 6.45 5.06
C PHE A 60 -5.87 7.47 6.05
N PHE A 61 -5.89 8.75 5.64
CA PHE A 61 -6.62 9.77 6.39
C PHE A 61 -8.13 9.61 6.25
N ASP A 62 -8.88 10.15 7.20
CA ASP A 62 -10.36 10.10 7.19
C ASP A 62 -10.95 10.90 6.01
N VAL A 63 -10.26 11.96 5.60
CA VAL A 63 -10.65 12.81 4.48
C VAL A 63 -9.72 12.53 3.32
N VAL A 64 -10.29 12.01 2.23
CA VAL A 64 -9.58 11.80 0.97
C VAL A 64 -9.35 13.14 0.25
N SER A 65 -8.18 13.28 -0.33
CA SER A 65 -7.68 14.44 -1.05
C SER A 65 -6.99 14.01 -2.36
N GLU A 66 -6.59 14.99 -3.18
CA GLU A 66 -5.86 14.74 -4.43
C GLU A 66 -4.39 14.32 -4.22
N ASP A 67 -3.90 14.46 -3.00
CA ASP A 67 -2.56 14.02 -2.61
C ASP A 67 -2.53 12.54 -2.23
N ASP A 68 -3.69 11.89 -2.14
CA ASP A 68 -3.80 10.51 -1.69
C ASP A 68 -3.52 9.49 -2.80
N HIS A 69 -2.86 8.39 -2.44
CA HIS A 69 -2.48 7.33 -3.36
C HIS A 69 -2.59 5.95 -2.70
N PRO A 70 -2.67 4.84 -3.45
CA PRO A 70 -2.95 3.53 -2.89
C PRO A 70 -1.78 2.89 -2.11
N TRP A 71 -0.57 3.45 -2.23
CA TRP A 71 0.66 2.83 -1.74
C TRP A 71 0.95 3.12 -0.26
N HIS A 72 1.35 2.07 0.45
CA HIS A 72 1.94 2.09 1.79
C HIS A 72 3.43 1.79 1.69
N GLU A 73 4.18 2.25 2.69
CA GLU A 73 5.61 2.10 2.79
C GLU A 73 5.99 1.20 3.95
N PHE A 74 6.85 0.23 3.66
CA PHE A 74 7.50 -0.57 4.67
C PHE A 74 8.54 0.26 5.44
N VAL A 75 8.56 0.13 6.77
CA VAL A 75 9.51 0.84 7.64
C VAL A 75 10.53 -0.14 8.21
N SER A 76 10.07 -1.15 8.95
CA SER A 76 10.96 -2.13 9.60
C SER A 76 10.21 -3.40 10.01
N VAL A 77 10.99 -4.45 10.28
CA VAL A 77 10.56 -5.59 11.09
C VAL A 77 11.43 -5.76 12.33
N GLU A 78 10.83 -6.16 13.44
CA GLU A 78 11.49 -6.25 14.75
C GLU A 78 11.01 -7.48 15.54
N VAL A 79 11.89 -8.04 16.38
CA VAL A 79 11.47 -9.00 17.40
C VAL A 79 10.75 -8.24 18.50
N THR A 80 9.60 -8.75 18.95
CA THR A 80 8.88 -8.18 20.09
C THR A 80 8.34 -9.25 21.03
N THR A 81 8.10 -8.87 22.28
CA THR A 81 7.36 -9.68 23.28
C THR A 81 5.91 -9.24 23.42
N ASP A 82 5.49 -8.22 22.68
CA ASP A 82 4.13 -7.70 22.73
C ASP A 82 3.13 -8.74 22.21
N PRO A 83 1.87 -8.70 22.68
CA PRO A 83 0.84 -9.60 22.18
C PRO A 83 0.64 -9.47 20.67
N ALA A 84 0.25 -10.56 20.02
CA ALA A 84 -0.14 -10.53 18.62
C ALA A 84 -1.28 -9.52 18.40
N PHE A 85 -1.14 -8.71 17.37
CA PHE A 85 -2.01 -7.60 17.01
C PHE A 85 -2.11 -7.55 15.48
N ASP A 86 -3.27 -7.89 14.96
CA ASP A 86 -3.53 -7.86 13.52
C ASP A 86 -5.02 -7.55 13.36
N PRO A 87 -5.36 -6.27 13.19
CA PRO A 87 -6.74 -5.80 13.38
C PRO A 87 -7.67 -6.07 12.20
N VAL A 88 -7.15 -6.52 11.06
CA VAL A 88 -7.94 -6.69 9.83
C VAL A 88 -8.54 -8.09 9.70
N PRO A 89 -7.77 -9.19 9.81
CA PRO A 89 -8.36 -10.53 9.84
C PRO A 89 -9.06 -10.80 11.18
N ASP A 90 -10.15 -11.56 11.15
CA ASP A 90 -10.87 -11.98 12.37
C ASP A 90 -10.02 -12.91 13.25
N ASP A 91 -9.19 -13.73 12.62
CA ASP A 91 -8.31 -14.70 13.27
C ASP A 91 -6.85 -14.22 13.24
N LYS A 92 -6.13 -14.50 14.34
CA LYS A 92 -4.69 -14.24 14.42
C LYS A 92 -3.94 -15.13 13.43
N ARG A 93 -3.15 -14.53 12.55
CA ARG A 93 -2.29 -15.26 11.60
C ARG A 93 -0.82 -15.20 11.99
N GLU A 94 -0.11 -16.28 11.69
CA GLU A 94 1.35 -16.40 11.85
C GLU A 94 2.11 -15.55 10.82
N ILE A 95 3.37 -15.22 11.13
CA ILE A 95 4.25 -14.49 10.21
C ILE A 95 4.37 -15.17 8.83
N ASN A 96 4.39 -16.50 8.77
CA ASN A 96 4.44 -17.22 7.49
C ASN A 96 3.17 -17.08 6.65
N ALA A 97 2.01 -16.92 7.29
CA ALA A 97 0.77 -16.70 6.56
C ALA A 97 0.80 -15.31 5.92
N PHE A 98 1.21 -14.29 6.68
CA PHE A 98 1.42 -12.95 6.15
C PHE A 98 2.44 -12.92 4.99
N LEU A 99 3.57 -13.63 5.11
CA LEU A 99 4.58 -13.72 4.05
C LEU A 99 4.03 -14.37 2.78
N LYS A 100 3.13 -15.36 2.90
CA LYS A 100 2.45 -15.99 1.74
C LYS A 100 1.46 -15.03 1.08
N GLU A 101 0.76 -14.22 1.86
CA GLU A 101 -0.14 -13.20 1.32
C GLU A 101 0.63 -12.10 0.57
N LEU A 102 1.76 -11.65 1.13
CA LEU A 102 2.71 -10.77 0.44
C LEU A 102 3.20 -11.40 -0.86
N GLU A 103 3.60 -12.67 -0.83
CA GLU A 103 4.06 -13.40 -2.00
C GLU A 103 2.95 -13.49 -3.06
N GLN A 104 1.72 -13.79 -2.66
CA GLN A 104 0.58 -13.84 -3.56
C GLN A 104 0.32 -12.47 -4.21
N ALA A 105 0.27 -11.40 -3.43
CA ALA A 105 0.05 -10.04 -3.93
C ALA A 105 1.15 -9.60 -4.90
N HIS A 106 2.42 -9.93 -4.58
CA HIS A 106 3.56 -9.70 -5.48
C HIS A 106 3.38 -10.40 -6.83
N HIS A 107 3.02 -11.69 -6.81
CA HIS A 107 2.84 -12.48 -8.03
C HIS A 107 1.64 -12.05 -8.87
N THR A 108 0.55 -11.60 -8.25
CA THR A 108 -0.62 -11.07 -8.97
C THR A 108 -0.38 -9.67 -9.53
N GLY A 109 0.64 -8.98 -9.03
CA GLY A 109 0.87 -7.56 -9.27
C GLY A 109 -0.01 -6.70 -8.36
N TRP A 110 0.55 -5.59 -7.91
CA TRP A 110 -0.14 -4.62 -7.06
C TRP A 110 -1.23 -3.88 -7.86
N ASP A 111 -2.48 -4.10 -7.50
CA ASP A 111 -3.64 -3.43 -8.13
C ASP A 111 -4.01 -2.12 -7.41
N GLU A 112 -3.60 -0.99 -7.99
CA GLU A 112 -3.89 0.36 -7.47
C GLU A 112 -5.38 0.68 -7.30
N THR A 113 -6.26 -0.10 -7.93
CA THR A 113 -7.71 0.09 -7.83
C THR A 113 -8.36 -0.73 -6.71
N GLN A 114 -7.61 -1.61 -6.04
CA GLN A 114 -8.10 -2.40 -4.92
C GLN A 114 -7.66 -1.81 -3.58
N VAL A 115 -8.32 -0.71 -3.23
CA VAL A 115 -8.17 0.04 -1.97
C VAL A 115 -9.54 0.44 -1.42
N ARG A 116 -9.57 1.20 -0.33
CA ARG A 116 -10.79 1.84 0.22
C ARG A 116 -11.61 2.54 -0.88
N GLU A 117 -12.93 2.37 -0.86
CA GLU A 117 -13.80 2.78 -1.97
C GLU A 117 -13.76 4.30 -2.25
N ASP A 118 -13.72 5.13 -1.22
CA ASP A 118 -13.62 6.58 -1.35
C ASP A 118 -12.36 7.04 -2.09
N LEU A 119 -11.23 6.37 -1.88
CA LEU A 119 -9.98 6.61 -2.59
C LEU A 119 -10.10 6.24 -4.07
N ILE A 120 -10.76 5.12 -4.39
CA ILE A 120 -11.02 4.72 -5.79
C ILE A 120 -11.79 5.82 -6.52
N HIS A 121 -12.87 6.34 -5.92
CA HIS A 121 -13.68 7.39 -6.53
C HIS A 121 -12.88 8.68 -6.80
N GLN A 122 -11.96 9.05 -5.91
CA GLN A 122 -11.10 10.21 -6.11
C GLN A 122 -10.10 9.99 -7.25
N ILE A 123 -9.42 8.85 -7.28
CA ILE A 123 -8.46 8.50 -8.36
C ILE A 123 -9.17 8.48 -9.72
N GLU A 124 -10.38 7.92 -9.79
CA GLU A 124 -11.18 7.92 -11.03
C GLU A 124 -11.57 9.32 -11.47
N LYS A 125 -11.97 10.19 -10.53
CA LYS A 125 -12.31 11.59 -10.81
C LYS A 125 -11.12 12.34 -11.41
N GLU A 126 -9.95 12.23 -10.81
CA GLU A 126 -8.73 12.86 -11.32
C GLU A 126 -8.33 12.34 -12.70
N ARG A 127 -8.42 11.02 -12.91
CA ARG A 127 -8.17 10.42 -14.23
C ARG A 127 -9.11 10.98 -15.30
N GLN A 128 -10.40 11.19 -14.95
CA GLN A 128 -11.37 11.79 -15.86
C GLN A 128 -11.06 13.27 -16.14
N GLU A 129 -10.70 14.04 -15.12
CA GLU A 129 -10.33 15.46 -15.25
C GLU A 129 -9.08 15.64 -16.10
N LEU A 130 -8.04 14.84 -15.87
CA LEU A 130 -6.82 14.82 -16.68
C LEU A 130 -7.12 14.45 -18.13
N LYS A 131 -7.97 13.44 -18.36
CA LYS A 131 -8.38 13.04 -19.71
C LYS A 131 -9.12 14.16 -20.45
N ARG A 132 -10.03 14.87 -19.77
CA ARG A 132 -10.74 16.03 -20.34
C ARG A 132 -9.78 17.16 -20.68
N TRP A 133 -8.84 17.47 -19.79
CA TRP A 133 -7.83 18.52 -20.00
C TRP A 133 -6.87 18.19 -21.16
N LEU A 134 -6.45 16.93 -21.29
CA LEU A 134 -5.64 16.49 -22.43
C LEU A 134 -6.41 16.58 -23.75
N ALA A 135 -7.71 16.26 -23.74
CA ALA A 135 -8.57 16.37 -24.92
C ALA A 135 -8.74 17.84 -25.37
N SER A 136 -9.00 18.76 -24.44
CA SER A 136 -9.13 20.18 -24.78
C SER A 136 -7.82 20.79 -25.32
N ARG A 137 -6.66 20.34 -24.81
CA ARG A 137 -5.34 20.73 -25.36
C ARG A 137 -5.07 20.17 -26.76
N GLY A 138 -5.63 19.01 -27.09
CA GLY A 138 -5.55 18.44 -28.44
C GLY A 138 -6.35 19.27 -29.45
N GLU A 139 -7.53 19.76 -29.05
CA GLU A 139 -8.39 20.61 -29.90
C GLU A 139 -7.79 22.01 -30.15
N ASP A 140 -7.07 22.58 -29.18
CA ASP A 140 -6.42 23.89 -29.32
C ASP A 140 -5.21 23.88 -30.30
N VAL A 141 -4.52 22.75 -30.44
CA VAL A 141 -3.36 22.62 -31.35
C VAL A 141 -3.79 22.47 -32.81
N ASP A 142 -4.89 21.77 -33.08
CA ASP A 142 -5.42 21.60 -34.44
C ASP A 142 -6.06 22.89 -35.00
N ASN A 143 -6.54 23.78 -34.14
CA ASN A 143 -7.16 25.03 -34.57
C ASN A 143 -6.15 26.14 -34.96
N HIS A 144 -4.85 25.94 -34.72
CA HIS A 144 -3.80 26.90 -35.10
C HIS A 144 -3.11 26.60 -36.44
N LEU A 145 -3.47 25.48 -37.10
CA LEU A 145 -2.94 25.08 -38.41
C LEU A 145 -3.86 25.41 -39.60
N SER A 146 -5.01 26.05 -39.36
CA SER A 146 -6.00 26.38 -40.41
C SER A 146 -6.04 27.86 -40.80
N CYS A 147 -4.89 28.55 -40.78
CA CYS A 147 -4.72 29.84 -41.46
C CYS A 147 -3.60 29.71 -42.50
N GLY A 148 -3.95 29.08 -43.64
CA GLY A 148 -3.20 29.14 -44.90
C GLY A 148 -3.96 29.96 -45.93
#